data_AF-A0A0S7C1Z0-F1
#
_entry.id   AF-A0A0S7C1Z0-F1
#
_cell.length_a   1.000
_cell.length_b   1.000
_cell.length_c   1.000
_cell.angle_alpha   90.00
_cell.angle_beta   90.00
_cell.angle_gamma   90.00
#
_symmetry.space_group_name_H-M   'P 1'
#
loop_
_entity.id
_entity.type
_entity.pdbx_description
1 polymer ?
#
loop_
_entity_poly.entity_id
_entity_poly.type
_entity_poly.pdbx_seq_one_letter_code
_entity_poly.pdbx_strand_id
1 'polypeptide(L)'
;MAGSNQGPGGDFTISIRKIFHRDAARIGIFFNFNEEIKQKVKALGGRWSQSKKCWYIDYDVASYQALKNVFPEIEIIREAEAELNRTAPGLENGHDNAPIAIADSERPPAAGAGHNPPLTDENAGLKAEYLSTTGKYWVLKVPYQEQVCLGLKAIKGVYWNKPHKAWMVYRHVAVKTRVEALLGRPGLLPADYWTGPEPAGPDAKIVVEVHEADKRVMQVRLPAISSVIHIVKRFAGSRYSKAQACYLLPSSPLVFENLLKIAEDNGLTLENHLPEKYLNKRFTPSRRKVELSLAMDNVRNLTPPGARVYVDAFTDLMLATNKSASTIRTYSHALISFLRFTGYRDPAGIERKEIIKYLGGMILKGLTPSTASNCVNALNLYYSEVLQIPHFQIDLPRPKKEYKLPVVVTQEECIAIFDQINNPKHKMVIMMAYGTGLRRSELLGLKWEDILFDEYKIHVRSGKGKKDRMVMLPYSIVAALLSYRELYKSSFYLFEGQYKGEPYSGQSVANVMRRAVKAAGLEKKATVHTLRHAFATHLLEAGTDLRFIQALLGHSSIKTTTIYTHLTRRGVDKIRSPLDKLMDERKKNENEEEDDEGNEKKL
;
A
#
# COMPACT_ATOMS: atom_id res chain seq x y z
N MET A 1 -49.09 -11.87 60.00
CA MET A 1 -48.57 -13.23 59.76
C MET A 1 -47.36 -13.12 58.85
N ALA A 2 -46.32 -13.89 59.17
CA ALA A 2 -44.96 -13.77 58.67
C ALA A 2 -44.80 -14.17 57.19
N GLY A 3 -43.77 -13.58 56.57
CA GLY A 3 -43.28 -13.92 55.23
C GLY A 3 -42.01 -13.14 54.90
N SER A 4 -40.91 -13.52 55.56
CA SER A 4 -39.53 -13.11 55.33
C SER A 4 -39.04 -13.38 53.89
N ASN A 5 -38.27 -12.45 53.29
CA ASN A 5 -37.02 -12.81 52.58
C ASN A 5 -36.15 -11.59 52.19
N GLN A 6 -34.97 -11.52 52.85
CA GLN A 6 -33.64 -11.16 52.32
C GLN A 6 -33.42 -9.82 51.58
N GLY A 7 -32.59 -8.94 52.18
CA GLY A 7 -31.79 -7.98 51.41
C GLY A 7 -30.67 -8.71 50.63
N PRO A 8 -30.02 -8.05 49.66
CA PRO A 8 -28.68 -7.56 49.97
C PRO A 8 -28.34 -6.20 49.34
N GLY A 9 -27.34 -5.55 49.93
CA GLY A 9 -26.78 -4.28 49.48
C GLY A 9 -26.18 -4.35 48.08
N GLY A 10 -26.31 -3.26 47.34
CA GLY A 10 -25.50 -3.02 46.16
C GLY A 10 -24.11 -2.58 46.61
N ASP A 11 -23.10 -3.39 46.33
CA ASP A 11 -21.69 -3.04 46.53
C ASP A 11 -21.33 -1.88 45.60
N PHE A 12 -21.31 -0.67 46.14
CA PHE A 12 -20.81 0.51 45.44
C PHE A 12 -19.29 0.57 45.56
N THR A 13 -18.59 -0.22 44.75
CA THR A 13 -17.13 -0.20 44.72
C THR A 13 -16.64 1.10 44.08
N ILE A 14 -15.84 1.87 44.82
CA ILE A 14 -15.15 3.05 44.30
C ILE A 14 -13.64 2.88 44.43
N SER A 15 -12.89 3.31 43.41
CA SER A 15 -11.43 3.27 43.45
C SER A 15 -10.89 4.67 43.73
N ILE A 16 -10.00 4.81 44.71
CA ILE A 16 -9.37 6.09 45.05
C ILE A 16 -7.87 6.06 44.81
N ARG A 17 -7.31 7.21 44.44
CA ARG A 17 -5.85 7.39 44.30
C ARG A 17 -5.44 8.79 44.73
N LYS A 18 -4.21 8.94 45.22
CA LYS A 18 -3.62 10.26 45.45
C LYS A 18 -3.39 10.93 44.10
N ILE A 19 -3.86 12.16 43.94
CA ILE A 19 -3.60 12.98 42.74
C ILE A 19 -3.04 14.34 43.15
N PHE A 20 -2.16 14.91 42.32
CA PHE A 20 -1.74 16.30 42.45
C PHE A 20 -2.59 17.17 41.52
N HIS A 21 -3.33 18.13 42.08
CA HIS A 21 -4.24 18.99 41.32
C HIS A 21 -4.46 20.33 42.03
N ARG A 22 -4.26 21.45 41.29
CA ARG A 22 -4.27 22.83 41.82
C ARG A 22 -3.27 23.02 42.97
N ASP A 23 -2.02 22.67 42.70
CA ASP A 23 -0.86 22.84 43.59
C ASP A 23 -0.99 22.21 44.99
N ALA A 24 -1.91 21.25 45.15
CA ALA A 24 -2.11 20.50 46.37
C ALA A 24 -2.36 19.01 46.08
N ALA A 25 -2.00 18.15 47.04
CA ALA A 25 -2.41 16.76 47.03
C ALA A 25 -3.91 16.66 47.30
N ARG A 26 -4.61 15.82 46.54
CA ARG A 26 -6.05 15.55 46.63
C ARG A 26 -6.30 14.04 46.56
N ILE A 27 -7.42 13.60 47.11
CA ILE A 27 -7.90 12.22 46.92
C ILE A 27 -8.77 12.23 45.67
N GLY A 28 -8.30 11.58 44.59
CA GLY A 28 -9.06 11.39 43.36
C GLY A 28 -9.93 10.14 43.46
N ILE A 29 -11.20 10.25 43.12
CA ILE A 29 -12.24 9.22 43.21
C ILE A 29 -12.69 8.82 41.80
N PHE A 30 -12.63 7.52 41.51
CA PHE A 30 -12.90 6.91 40.20
C PHE A 30 -14.02 5.88 40.35
N PHE A 31 -15.05 6.02 39.52
CA PHE A 31 -16.19 5.11 39.45
C PHE A 31 -16.85 5.20 38.06
N ASN A 32 -17.52 4.13 37.64
CA ASN A 32 -18.34 4.14 36.43
C ASN A 32 -19.56 5.05 36.63
N PHE A 33 -20.04 5.72 35.57
CA PHE A 33 -21.11 6.71 35.67
C PHE A 33 -22.35 6.13 36.38
N ASN A 34 -22.58 6.58 37.62
CA ASN A 34 -23.72 6.24 38.45
C ASN A 34 -24.17 7.51 39.19
N GLU A 35 -25.42 7.92 39.01
CA GLU A 35 -25.96 9.15 39.61
C GLU A 35 -26.00 9.08 41.13
N GLU A 36 -26.21 7.92 41.75
CA GLU A 36 -26.24 7.79 43.22
C GLU A 36 -24.84 8.00 43.83
N ILE A 37 -23.80 7.41 43.23
CA ILE A 37 -22.41 7.61 43.69
C ILE A 37 -22.01 9.08 43.51
N LYS A 38 -22.40 9.69 42.39
CA LYS A 38 -22.12 11.11 42.11
C LYS A 38 -22.80 12.04 43.11
N GLN A 39 -24.04 11.78 43.50
CA GLN A 39 -24.74 12.57 44.53
C GLN A 39 -24.07 12.42 45.91
N LYS A 40 -23.69 11.19 46.29
CA LYS A 40 -22.95 10.90 47.53
C LYS A 40 -21.58 11.59 47.57
N VAL A 41 -20.82 11.57 46.48
CA VAL A 41 -19.52 12.26 46.38
C VAL A 41 -19.66 13.78 46.42
N LYS A 42 -20.73 14.35 45.85
CA LYS A 42 -21.02 15.79 45.97
C LYS A 42 -21.37 16.20 47.40
N ALA A 43 -22.11 15.37 48.14
CA ALA A 43 -22.45 15.62 49.54
C ALA A 43 -21.20 15.67 50.43
N LEU A 44 -20.15 14.93 50.06
CA LEU A 44 -18.83 14.94 50.70
C LEU A 44 -17.93 16.11 50.27
N GLY A 45 -18.44 17.09 49.52
CA GLY A 45 -17.66 18.23 49.02
C GLY A 45 -16.81 17.94 47.78
N GLY A 46 -17.02 16.78 47.13
CA GLY A 46 -16.29 16.37 45.93
C GLY A 46 -16.50 17.32 44.75
N ARG A 47 -15.41 17.65 44.05
CA ARG A 47 -15.43 18.47 42.83
C ARG A 47 -14.94 17.67 41.63
N TRP A 48 -15.52 17.94 40.46
CA TRP A 48 -15.08 17.32 39.22
C TRP A 48 -13.84 18.02 38.66
N SER A 49 -12.78 17.27 38.34
CA SER A 49 -11.63 17.75 37.59
C SER A 49 -11.73 17.32 36.12
N GLN A 50 -11.80 18.30 35.21
CA GLN A 50 -11.82 18.04 33.77
C GLN A 50 -10.45 17.53 33.26
N SER A 51 -9.34 17.97 33.87
CA SER A 51 -7.98 17.58 33.45
C SER A 51 -7.61 16.17 33.90
N LYS A 52 -8.08 15.73 35.08
CA LYS A 52 -7.81 14.39 35.63
C LYS A 52 -8.95 13.38 35.39
N LYS A 53 -10.10 13.84 34.86
CA LYS A 53 -11.31 13.07 34.58
C LYS A 53 -11.81 12.26 35.78
N CYS A 54 -11.83 12.88 36.95
CA CYS A 54 -12.25 12.26 38.20
C CYS A 54 -12.88 13.27 39.15
N TRP A 55 -13.63 12.76 40.12
CA TRP A 55 -14.00 13.56 41.29
C TRP A 55 -12.82 13.65 42.24
N TYR A 56 -12.69 14.72 43.00
CA TYR A 56 -11.64 14.84 44.01
C TYR A 56 -12.12 15.57 45.26
N ILE A 57 -11.55 15.18 46.39
CA ILE A 57 -11.69 15.82 47.70
C ILE A 57 -10.30 16.13 48.28
N ASP A 58 -10.28 16.79 49.42
CA ASP A 58 -9.06 17.24 50.09
C ASP A 58 -8.28 16.04 50.64
N TYR A 59 -6.95 16.15 50.68
CA TYR A 59 -6.08 15.07 51.13
C TYR A 59 -5.85 15.21 52.64
N ASP A 60 -6.89 14.86 53.41
CA ASP A 60 -6.89 14.90 54.87
C ASP A 60 -7.57 13.66 55.47
N VAL A 61 -7.25 13.36 56.74
CA VAL A 61 -7.75 12.17 57.44
C VAL A 61 -9.26 12.21 57.60
N ALA A 62 -9.84 13.39 57.85
CA ALA A 62 -11.28 13.56 58.00
C ALA A 62 -12.03 13.29 56.70
N SER A 63 -11.55 13.82 55.56
CA SER A 63 -12.10 13.51 54.23
C SER A 63 -12.02 12.02 53.88
N TYR A 64 -10.92 11.35 54.20
CA TYR A 64 -10.77 9.91 53.98
C TYR A 64 -11.73 9.08 54.83
N GLN A 65 -11.90 9.43 56.12
CA GLN A 65 -12.85 8.75 57.01
C GLN A 65 -14.30 8.99 56.57
N ALA A 66 -14.64 10.21 56.14
CA ALA A 66 -15.96 10.53 55.61
C ALA A 66 -16.26 9.73 54.33
N LEU A 67 -15.26 9.55 53.46
CA LEU A 67 -15.38 8.70 52.28
C LEU A 67 -15.58 7.22 52.65
N LYS A 68 -14.83 6.70 53.62
CA LYS A 68 -14.92 5.31 54.11
C LYS A 68 -16.25 5.00 54.81
N ASN A 69 -16.86 5.98 55.46
CA ASN A 69 -18.18 5.82 56.07
C ASN A 69 -19.30 5.71 55.02
N VAL A 70 -19.18 6.42 53.90
CA VAL A 70 -20.18 6.40 52.82
C VAL A 70 -19.97 5.23 51.87
N PHE A 71 -18.73 4.80 51.67
CA PHE A 71 -18.35 3.69 50.82
C PHE A 71 -17.48 2.71 51.63
N PRO A 72 -18.08 1.64 52.19
CA PRO A 72 -17.34 0.66 52.98
C PRO A 72 -16.31 -0.12 52.15
N GLU A 73 -16.60 -0.33 50.86
CA GLU A 73 -15.71 -0.99 49.91
C GLU A 73 -14.97 0.03 49.03
N ILE A 74 -13.80 0.47 49.51
CA ILE A 74 -12.90 1.36 48.77
C ILE A 74 -11.66 0.59 48.34
N GLU A 75 -11.39 0.62 47.04
CA GLU A 75 -10.16 0.11 46.45
C GLU A 75 -9.11 1.22 46.39
N ILE A 76 -8.00 1.08 47.12
CA ILE A 76 -6.92 2.07 47.16
C ILE A 76 -5.88 1.70 46.10
N ILE A 77 -5.81 2.48 45.02
CA ILE A 77 -4.82 2.29 43.97
C ILE A 77 -3.52 2.98 44.40
N ARG A 78 -2.50 2.22 44.81
CA ARG A 78 -1.16 2.72 45.13
C ARG A 78 -0.35 2.95 43.85
N GLU A 79 0.48 3.99 43.80
CA GLU A 79 1.18 4.45 42.59
C GLU A 79 2.06 3.39 41.89
N ALA A 80 2.41 2.28 42.55
CA ALA A 80 3.12 1.15 41.94
C ALA A 80 2.23 0.22 41.07
N GLU A 81 0.90 0.23 41.25
CA GLU A 81 -0.04 -0.66 40.54
C GLU A 81 -0.85 0.06 39.45
N ALA A 82 -0.81 1.39 39.40
CA ALA A 82 -1.49 2.21 38.39
C ALA A 82 -0.79 2.21 37.02
N GLU A 83 0.47 1.77 36.94
CA GLU A 83 1.17 1.55 35.66
C GLU A 83 1.11 0.10 35.17
N LEU A 84 0.72 -0.88 36.01
CA LEU A 84 0.63 -2.30 35.61
C LEU A 84 -0.77 -2.78 35.21
N ASN A 85 -1.87 -2.14 35.63
CA ASN A 85 -3.23 -2.56 35.27
C ASN A 85 -3.76 -2.03 33.90
N ARG A 86 -2.85 -1.80 32.95
CA ARG A 86 -3.17 -1.79 31.50
C ARG A 86 -2.61 -3.01 30.77
N THR A 87 -2.47 -4.14 31.45
CA THR A 87 -2.27 -5.40 30.75
C THR A 87 -2.74 -6.54 31.63
N ALA A 88 -3.78 -7.25 31.20
CA ALA A 88 -4.09 -8.57 31.73
C ALA A 88 -4.66 -9.44 30.61
N PRO A 89 -4.47 -10.77 30.61
CA PRO A 89 -3.46 -11.56 31.32
C PRO A 89 -2.72 -12.55 30.42
N GLY A 90 -1.53 -12.95 30.85
CA GLY A 90 -0.80 -14.10 30.31
C GLY A 90 0.69 -13.87 30.13
N LEU A 91 1.41 -13.58 31.21
CA LEU A 91 2.80 -14.02 31.42
C LEU A 91 3.30 -13.59 32.81
N GLU A 92 3.46 -14.58 33.66
CA GLU A 92 4.39 -14.67 34.80
C GLU A 92 5.03 -16.07 34.64
N ASN A 93 6.31 -16.36 34.86
CA ASN A 93 7.49 -15.67 35.36
C ASN A 93 8.73 -16.41 34.79
N GLY A 94 9.92 -15.82 34.92
CA GLY A 94 11.16 -16.60 34.95
C GLY A 94 12.32 -15.97 34.18
N HIS A 95 13.09 -15.14 34.86
CA HIS A 95 14.47 -14.86 34.48
C HIS A 95 15.28 -16.15 34.44
N ASP A 96 16.12 -16.30 33.42
CA ASP A 96 17.47 -16.84 33.56
C ASP A 96 18.33 -16.30 32.40
N ASN A 97 19.36 -15.54 32.76
CA ASN A 97 20.44 -15.19 31.86
C ASN A 97 21.33 -16.41 31.68
N ALA A 98 21.50 -16.87 30.44
CA ALA A 98 22.55 -17.79 30.04
C ALA A 98 23.20 -17.29 28.73
N PRO A 99 24.49 -17.60 28.51
CA PRO A 99 25.40 -16.79 27.71
C PRO A 99 25.19 -16.94 26.20
N ILE A 100 25.73 -15.95 25.50
CA ILE A 100 25.82 -15.83 24.04
C ILE A 100 26.38 -17.14 23.46
N ALA A 101 25.51 -17.92 22.81
CA ALA A 101 25.91 -18.98 21.91
C ALA A 101 26.12 -18.39 20.50
N ILE A 102 27.34 -18.54 20.00
CA ILE A 102 27.71 -18.34 18.60
C ILE A 102 26.95 -19.39 17.79
N ALA A 103 26.11 -18.94 16.85
CA ALA A 103 25.40 -19.84 15.94
C ALA A 103 26.21 -20.02 14.66
N ASP A 104 26.84 -21.19 14.54
CA ASP A 104 27.36 -21.72 13.28
C ASP A 104 26.22 -21.85 12.26
N SER A 105 26.51 -21.35 11.06
CA SER A 105 25.64 -21.40 9.91
C SER A 105 25.82 -22.72 9.16
N GLU A 106 25.09 -23.76 9.54
CA GLU A 106 24.86 -24.91 8.65
C GLU A 106 23.37 -25.29 8.63
N ARG A 107 22.74 -25.05 7.49
CA ARG A 107 21.44 -25.64 7.15
C ARG A 107 21.69 -26.87 6.28
N PRO A 108 21.08 -28.03 6.56
CA PRO A 108 21.11 -29.17 5.65
C PRO A 108 20.23 -28.88 4.42
N PRO A 109 20.65 -29.28 3.20
CA PRO A 109 19.82 -29.15 2.02
C PRO A 109 18.68 -30.19 2.06
N ALA A 110 17.46 -29.72 1.81
CA ALA A 110 16.29 -30.56 1.65
C ALA A 110 16.39 -31.43 0.38
N ALA A 111 15.92 -32.67 0.51
CA ALA A 111 16.02 -33.79 -0.41
C ALA A 111 15.72 -33.48 -1.89
N GLY A 112 16.64 -33.88 -2.75
CA GLY A 112 16.52 -33.84 -4.20
C GLY A 112 15.58 -34.92 -4.74
N ALA A 113 14.72 -34.53 -5.67
CA ALA A 113 14.04 -35.45 -6.58
C ALA A 113 15.02 -35.80 -7.73
N GLY A 114 15.23 -37.10 -7.92
CA GLY A 114 16.16 -37.80 -8.82
C GLY A 114 16.79 -37.02 -9.97
N HIS A 115 18.10 -36.85 -9.88
CA HIS A 115 18.96 -36.62 -11.06
C HIS A 115 19.57 -37.97 -11.48
N ASN A 116 19.39 -38.34 -12.75
CA ASN A 116 20.21 -39.36 -13.39
C ASN A 116 21.69 -38.92 -13.38
N PRO A 117 22.64 -39.87 -13.36
CA PRO A 117 24.04 -39.56 -13.11
C PRO A 117 24.65 -38.72 -14.25
N PRO A 118 25.60 -37.81 -13.94
CA PRO A 118 26.27 -37.02 -14.95
C PRO A 118 27.27 -37.91 -15.70
N LEU A 119 27.13 -37.96 -17.02
CA LEU A 119 28.19 -38.44 -17.89
C LEU A 119 29.20 -37.30 -18.04
N THR A 120 30.40 -37.55 -17.51
CA THR A 120 31.64 -36.86 -17.87
C THR A 120 31.91 -37.08 -19.35
N ASP A 121 32.08 -36.01 -20.11
CA ASP A 121 33.11 -35.92 -21.14
C ASP A 121 33.25 -34.48 -21.66
N GLU A 122 34.49 -34.02 -21.65
CA GLU A 122 34.95 -32.79 -22.28
C GLU A 122 34.86 -32.92 -23.81
N ASN A 123 34.49 -31.83 -24.49
CA ASN A 123 34.52 -31.66 -25.95
C ASN A 123 33.68 -32.64 -26.82
N ALA A 124 32.37 -32.68 -26.59
CA ALA A 124 31.41 -33.00 -27.64
C ALA A 124 30.56 -31.76 -27.95
N GLY A 125 30.71 -31.18 -29.14
CA GLY A 125 29.92 -30.03 -29.58
C GLY A 125 28.44 -30.24 -29.27
N LEU A 126 27.86 -29.33 -28.46
CA LEU A 126 26.50 -29.38 -27.95
C LEU A 126 25.54 -29.93 -29.01
N LYS A 127 24.98 -31.13 -28.81
CA LYS A 127 23.95 -31.72 -29.67
C LYS A 127 22.61 -30.97 -29.50
N ALA A 128 22.61 -29.67 -29.74
CA ALA A 128 21.39 -28.88 -29.88
C ALA A 128 20.78 -29.21 -31.25
N GLU A 129 19.50 -29.57 -31.24
CA GLU A 129 18.73 -29.98 -32.41
C GLU A 129 17.55 -29.01 -32.60
N TYR A 130 17.42 -28.47 -33.80
CA TYR A 130 16.24 -27.72 -34.21
C TYR A 130 15.15 -28.71 -34.61
N LEU A 131 13.98 -28.63 -33.98
CA LEU A 131 12.88 -29.58 -34.20
C LEU A 131 11.89 -29.10 -35.25
N SER A 132 11.36 -27.88 -35.11
CA SER A 132 10.34 -27.32 -35.99
C SER A 132 10.13 -25.83 -35.75
N THR A 133 9.43 -25.17 -36.67
CA THR A 133 8.93 -23.80 -36.50
C THR A 133 7.47 -23.87 -36.03
N THR A 134 7.14 -23.18 -34.93
CA THR A 134 5.76 -23.03 -34.44
C THR A 134 5.42 -21.55 -34.33
N GLY A 135 4.72 -21.03 -35.33
CA GLY A 135 4.32 -19.61 -35.41
C GLY A 135 5.52 -18.66 -35.36
N LYS A 136 5.58 -17.81 -34.33
CA LYS A 136 6.64 -16.82 -34.12
C LYS A 136 7.91 -17.37 -33.43
N TYR A 137 8.01 -18.68 -33.21
CA TYR A 137 9.11 -19.32 -32.49
C TYR A 137 9.71 -20.50 -33.24
N TRP A 138 11.03 -20.65 -33.13
CA TRP A 138 11.75 -21.90 -33.39
C TRP A 138 11.72 -22.79 -32.15
N VAL A 139 11.54 -24.09 -32.35
CA VAL A 139 11.54 -25.10 -31.29
C VAL A 139 12.90 -25.80 -31.28
N LEU A 140 13.59 -25.72 -30.14
CA LEU A 140 14.96 -26.19 -29.97
C LEU A 140 15.03 -27.22 -28.84
N LYS A 141 15.66 -28.36 -29.10
CA LYS A 141 15.99 -29.37 -28.10
C LYS A 141 17.46 -29.25 -27.74
N VAL A 142 17.76 -29.04 -26.46
CA VAL A 142 19.13 -28.86 -25.95
C VAL A 142 19.35 -29.85 -24.82
N PRO A 143 20.47 -30.60 -24.80
CA PRO A 143 20.87 -31.43 -23.68
C PRO A 143 20.94 -30.59 -22.39
N TYR A 144 20.60 -31.19 -21.25
CA TYR A 144 20.62 -30.46 -19.99
C TYR A 144 22.07 -30.18 -19.57
N GLN A 145 22.47 -28.93 -19.70
CA GLN A 145 23.65 -28.35 -19.07
C GLN A 145 23.23 -27.09 -18.33
N GLU A 146 23.60 -26.97 -17.05
CA GLU A 146 23.13 -25.89 -16.19
C GLU A 146 23.50 -24.50 -16.71
N GLN A 147 24.77 -24.32 -17.13
CA GLN A 147 25.26 -23.05 -17.69
C GLN A 147 24.51 -22.63 -18.95
N VAL A 148 24.24 -23.57 -19.86
CA VAL A 148 23.50 -23.32 -21.11
C VAL A 148 22.03 -23.01 -20.83
N CYS A 149 21.40 -23.72 -19.88
CA CYS A 149 20.02 -23.46 -19.49
C CYS A 149 19.85 -22.08 -18.83
N LEU A 150 20.82 -21.65 -18.01
CA LEU A 150 20.85 -20.31 -17.42
C LEU A 150 21.07 -19.23 -18.50
N GLY A 151 22.01 -19.47 -19.43
CA GLY A 151 22.25 -18.59 -20.58
C GLY A 151 21.03 -18.42 -21.48
N LEU A 152 20.34 -19.52 -21.81
CA LEU A 152 19.11 -19.49 -22.62
C LEU A 152 17.98 -18.74 -21.89
N LYS A 153 17.84 -18.88 -20.57
CA LYS A 153 16.87 -18.10 -19.77
C LYS A 153 17.18 -16.61 -19.73
N ALA A 154 18.45 -16.22 -19.84
CA ALA A 154 18.86 -14.82 -19.81
C ALA A 154 18.56 -14.09 -21.14
N ILE A 155 18.45 -14.83 -22.26
CA ILE A 155 18.17 -14.24 -23.57
C ILE A 155 16.69 -13.86 -23.67
N LYS A 156 16.42 -12.56 -23.77
CA LYS A 156 15.06 -12.03 -23.99
C LYS A 156 14.49 -12.56 -25.31
N GLY A 157 13.37 -13.28 -25.22
CA GLY A 157 12.73 -13.92 -26.37
C GLY A 157 12.92 -15.44 -26.42
N VAL A 158 13.63 -16.02 -25.44
CA VAL A 158 13.80 -17.47 -25.28
C VAL A 158 13.10 -17.91 -23.99
N TYR A 159 12.35 -19.00 -24.02
CA TYR A 159 11.75 -19.58 -22.81
C TYR A 159 11.59 -21.11 -22.91
N TRP A 160 11.55 -21.76 -21.76
CA TRP A 160 11.30 -23.20 -21.67
C TRP A 160 9.81 -23.53 -21.71
N ASN A 161 9.41 -24.40 -22.62
CA ASN A 161 8.03 -24.88 -22.74
C ASN A 161 7.91 -26.27 -22.07
N LYS A 162 7.29 -26.31 -20.88
CA LYS A 162 7.14 -27.53 -20.08
C LYS A 162 6.39 -28.66 -20.81
N PRO A 163 5.20 -28.42 -21.44
CA PRO A 163 4.50 -29.44 -22.22
C PRO A 163 5.34 -30.08 -23.33
N HIS A 164 6.08 -29.26 -24.09
CA HIS A 164 6.84 -29.72 -25.26
C HIS A 164 8.26 -30.19 -24.93
N LYS A 165 8.69 -30.06 -23.66
CA LYS A 165 10.06 -30.36 -23.20
C LYS A 165 11.13 -29.77 -24.15
N ALA A 166 10.90 -28.53 -24.59
CA ALA A 166 11.73 -27.86 -25.58
C ALA A 166 11.86 -26.36 -25.29
N TRP A 167 12.92 -25.75 -25.81
CA TRP A 167 13.15 -24.32 -25.79
C TRP A 167 12.45 -23.65 -26.95
N MET A 168 11.73 -22.57 -26.66
CA MET A 168 11.06 -21.73 -27.63
C MET A 168 11.93 -20.50 -27.86
N VAL A 169 12.44 -20.33 -29.08
CA VAL A 169 13.34 -19.23 -29.46
C VAL A 169 12.61 -18.30 -30.43
N TYR A 170 12.51 -17.02 -30.11
CA TYR A 170 11.83 -16.05 -30.99
C TYR A 170 12.56 -15.89 -32.32
N ARG A 171 11.81 -15.95 -33.44
CA ARG A 171 12.33 -15.92 -34.82
C ARG A 171 12.83 -14.53 -35.23
N HIS A 172 13.94 -14.07 -34.67
CA HIS A 172 14.51 -12.74 -34.91
C HIS A 172 16.04 -12.80 -35.01
N VAL A 173 16.63 -12.00 -35.90
CA VAL A 173 18.08 -11.97 -36.18
C VAL A 173 18.91 -11.85 -34.90
N ALA A 174 18.64 -10.83 -34.07
CA ALA A 174 19.38 -10.63 -32.82
C ALA A 174 19.23 -11.78 -31.79
N VAL A 175 18.11 -12.51 -31.82
CA VAL A 175 17.89 -13.66 -30.91
C VAL A 175 18.64 -14.87 -31.46
N LYS A 176 18.57 -15.11 -32.77
CA LYS A 176 19.33 -16.14 -33.48
C LYS A 176 20.82 -16.02 -33.19
N THR A 177 21.42 -14.85 -33.43
CA THR A 177 22.87 -14.62 -33.23
C THR A 177 23.29 -14.94 -31.79
N ARG A 178 22.49 -14.55 -30.79
CA ARG A 178 22.81 -14.81 -29.38
C ARG A 178 22.66 -16.27 -28.99
N VAL A 179 21.63 -16.95 -29.50
CA VAL A 179 21.40 -18.37 -29.22
C VAL A 179 22.44 -19.24 -29.91
N GLU A 180 22.79 -18.95 -31.16
CA GLU A 180 23.82 -19.68 -31.91
C GLU A 180 25.22 -19.45 -31.33
N ALA A 181 25.53 -18.23 -30.88
CA ALA A 181 26.77 -17.93 -30.16
C ALA A 181 26.85 -18.69 -28.82
N LEU A 182 25.75 -18.78 -28.07
CA LEU A 182 25.69 -19.51 -26.81
C LEU A 182 25.85 -21.02 -27.00
N LEU A 183 25.32 -21.56 -28.10
CA LEU A 183 25.36 -23.00 -28.40
C LEU A 183 26.61 -23.42 -29.21
N GLY A 184 27.45 -22.48 -29.62
CA GLY A 184 28.64 -22.73 -30.44
C GLY A 184 28.33 -23.33 -31.82
N ARG A 185 27.12 -23.11 -32.34
CA ARG A 185 26.63 -23.66 -33.62
C ARG A 185 26.04 -22.56 -34.51
N PRO A 186 26.88 -21.84 -35.28
CA PRO A 186 26.38 -20.90 -36.27
C PRO A 186 25.56 -21.63 -37.35
N GLY A 187 24.36 -21.14 -37.65
CA GLY A 187 23.48 -21.74 -38.67
C GLY A 187 22.54 -22.86 -38.19
N LEU A 188 22.44 -23.11 -36.88
CA LEU A 188 21.50 -24.10 -36.32
C LEU A 188 20.03 -23.72 -36.54
N LEU A 189 19.71 -22.43 -36.54
CA LEU A 189 18.36 -21.93 -36.72
C LEU A 189 18.18 -21.46 -38.18
N PRO A 190 17.04 -21.74 -38.83
CA PRO A 190 16.81 -21.31 -40.20
C PRO A 190 16.80 -19.77 -40.33
N ALA A 191 16.97 -19.28 -41.56
CA ALA A 191 16.89 -17.85 -41.88
C ALA A 191 15.44 -17.39 -42.17
N ASP A 192 14.44 -18.15 -41.70
CA ASP A 192 13.01 -17.85 -41.76
C ASP A 192 12.63 -16.94 -40.59
N TYR A 193 13.03 -15.67 -40.62
CA TYR A 193 12.68 -14.74 -39.55
C TYR A 193 11.17 -14.46 -39.53
N TRP A 194 10.60 -14.29 -38.34
CA TRP A 194 9.23 -13.81 -38.18
C TRP A 194 9.25 -12.29 -38.37
N THR A 195 9.05 -11.87 -39.61
CA THR A 195 8.38 -10.60 -39.89
C THR A 195 6.94 -10.78 -39.42
N GLY A 196 6.33 -9.80 -38.75
CA GLY A 196 4.90 -9.92 -38.41
C GLY A 196 4.02 -10.05 -39.67
N PRO A 197 2.69 -9.90 -39.56
CA PRO A 197 1.98 -9.31 -40.70
C PRO A 197 2.79 -8.09 -41.15
N GLU A 198 3.10 -8.00 -42.45
CA GLU A 198 4.00 -6.96 -42.99
C GLU A 198 3.68 -5.62 -42.32
N PRO A 199 4.68 -4.89 -41.80
CA PRO A 199 4.44 -3.50 -41.47
C PRO A 199 3.98 -2.87 -42.78
N ALA A 200 2.71 -2.46 -42.83
CA ALA A 200 2.29 -1.45 -43.79
C ALA A 200 3.36 -0.37 -43.73
N GLY A 201 3.98 -0.10 -44.88
CA GLY A 201 5.18 0.72 -44.99
C GLY A 201 4.99 2.13 -44.43
N PRO A 202 5.89 3.07 -44.74
CA PRO A 202 5.79 4.46 -44.28
C PRO A 202 4.44 5.18 -44.62
N ASP A 203 3.57 4.57 -45.43
CA ASP A 203 2.20 5.02 -45.74
C ASP A 203 1.09 4.33 -44.89
N ALA A 204 1.44 3.79 -43.73
CA ALA A 204 0.48 3.19 -42.82
C ALA A 204 -0.54 4.23 -42.30
N LYS A 205 -1.84 3.97 -42.56
CA LYS A 205 -2.95 4.86 -42.22
C LYS A 205 -3.74 4.37 -41.02
N ILE A 206 -4.14 5.29 -40.14
CA ILE A 206 -5.17 5.06 -39.13
C ILE A 206 -6.50 5.55 -39.72
N VAL A 207 -7.42 4.63 -40.00
CA VAL A 207 -8.72 4.95 -40.60
C VAL A 207 -9.78 4.99 -39.51
N VAL A 208 -10.49 6.11 -39.39
CA VAL A 208 -11.57 6.32 -38.41
C VAL A 208 -12.91 6.43 -39.14
N GLU A 209 -13.83 5.52 -38.83
CA GLU A 209 -15.14 5.37 -39.49
C GLU A 209 -16.28 5.37 -38.47
N VAL A 210 -17.50 5.61 -38.98
CA VAL A 210 -18.73 5.56 -38.18
C VAL A 210 -19.05 4.12 -37.79
N HIS A 211 -19.54 3.93 -36.56
CA HIS A 211 -20.12 2.65 -36.15
C HIS A 211 -21.64 2.70 -36.29
N GLU A 212 -22.19 2.02 -37.31
CA GLU A 212 -23.60 2.10 -37.68
C GLU A 212 -24.56 1.67 -36.55
N ALA A 213 -24.18 0.68 -35.75
CA ALA A 213 -25.03 0.13 -34.70
C ALA A 213 -25.00 0.93 -33.38
N ASP A 214 -23.97 1.73 -33.12
CA ASP A 214 -23.83 2.51 -31.88
C ASP A 214 -23.03 3.79 -32.13
N LYS A 215 -23.71 4.93 -32.18
CA LYS A 215 -23.11 6.26 -32.39
C LYS A 215 -22.16 6.69 -31.25
N ARG A 216 -22.20 6.02 -30.10
CA ARG A 216 -21.31 6.31 -28.95
C ARG A 216 -19.87 5.87 -29.19
N VAL A 217 -19.65 5.00 -30.16
CA VAL A 217 -18.32 4.50 -30.53
C VAL A 217 -17.98 4.81 -31.99
N MET A 218 -16.70 4.94 -32.28
CA MET A 218 -16.13 5.05 -33.61
C MET A 218 -15.30 3.81 -33.90
N GLN A 219 -15.30 3.39 -35.16
CA GLN A 219 -14.47 2.28 -35.63
C GLN A 219 -13.11 2.84 -35.99
N VAL A 220 -12.07 2.25 -35.43
CA VAL A 220 -10.68 2.62 -35.69
C VAL A 220 -9.94 1.41 -36.22
N ARG A 221 -9.58 1.47 -37.51
CA ARG A 221 -8.72 0.48 -38.16
C ARG A 221 -7.28 0.95 -38.03
N LEU A 222 -6.43 0.06 -37.54
CA LEU A 222 -5.04 0.35 -37.27
C LEU A 222 -4.16 -0.41 -38.26
N PRO A 223 -3.02 0.18 -38.67
CA PRO A 223 -2.02 -0.56 -39.41
C PRO A 223 -1.43 -1.67 -38.54
N ALA A 224 -0.78 -2.66 -39.15
CA ALA A 224 -0.17 -3.82 -38.48
C ALA A 224 1.09 -3.48 -37.65
N ILE A 225 1.12 -2.28 -37.05
CA ILE A 225 2.21 -1.75 -36.24
C ILE A 225 1.93 -2.10 -34.78
N SER A 226 2.72 -3.04 -34.24
CA SER A 226 2.53 -3.55 -32.87
C SER A 226 2.54 -2.45 -31.80
N SER A 227 3.39 -1.44 -31.92
CA SER A 227 3.42 -0.30 -30.97
C SER A 227 2.08 0.43 -30.95
N VAL A 228 1.54 0.81 -32.10
CA VAL A 228 0.27 1.54 -32.25
C VAL A 228 -0.91 0.70 -31.78
N ILE A 229 -0.96 -0.58 -32.16
CA ILE A 229 -1.99 -1.52 -31.67
C ILE A 229 -1.96 -1.61 -30.14
N HIS A 230 -0.78 -1.75 -29.53
CA HIS A 230 -0.64 -1.80 -28.08
C HIS A 230 -1.06 -0.49 -27.40
N ILE A 231 -0.85 0.66 -28.04
CA ILE A 231 -1.26 1.96 -27.55
C ILE A 231 -2.79 2.08 -27.62
N VAL A 232 -3.42 1.83 -28.76
CA VAL A 232 -4.87 1.97 -28.93
C VAL A 232 -5.67 0.96 -28.11
N LYS A 233 -5.12 -0.24 -27.88
CA LYS A 233 -5.68 -1.23 -26.95
C LYS A 233 -5.81 -0.71 -25.51
N ARG A 234 -4.98 0.26 -25.10
CA ARG A 234 -4.96 0.79 -23.73
C ARG A 234 -5.88 1.98 -23.51
N PHE A 235 -6.51 2.50 -24.57
CA PHE A 235 -7.45 3.61 -24.45
C PHE A 235 -8.62 3.25 -23.52
N ALA A 236 -9.05 4.22 -22.70
CA ALA A 236 -10.22 4.05 -21.86
C ALA A 236 -11.45 3.72 -22.71
N GLY A 237 -12.05 2.55 -22.46
CA GLY A 237 -13.22 2.08 -23.22
C GLY A 237 -12.92 1.41 -24.55
N SER A 238 -11.65 1.18 -24.90
CA SER A 238 -11.25 0.46 -26.11
C SER A 238 -11.67 -1.01 -26.09
N ARG A 239 -12.30 -1.47 -27.17
CA ARG A 239 -12.73 -2.86 -27.35
C ARG A 239 -12.37 -3.33 -28.75
N TYR A 240 -11.90 -4.56 -28.89
CA TYR A 240 -11.65 -5.14 -30.21
C TYR A 240 -12.88 -5.89 -30.69
N SER A 241 -13.40 -5.53 -31.88
CA SER A 241 -14.50 -6.23 -32.53
C SER A 241 -13.93 -7.26 -33.50
N LYS A 242 -14.16 -8.56 -33.24
CA LYS A 242 -13.75 -9.63 -34.16
C LYS A 242 -14.54 -9.58 -35.47
N ALA A 243 -15.82 -9.20 -35.42
CA ALA A 243 -16.70 -9.18 -36.57
C ALA A 243 -16.30 -8.13 -37.61
N GLN A 244 -15.83 -6.97 -37.14
CA GLN A 244 -15.43 -5.84 -38.00
C GLN A 244 -13.91 -5.71 -38.14
N ALA A 245 -13.13 -6.60 -37.52
CA ALA A 245 -11.66 -6.57 -37.49
C ALA A 245 -11.07 -5.18 -37.12
N CYS A 246 -11.71 -4.46 -36.21
CA CYS A 246 -11.34 -3.08 -35.85
C CYS A 246 -11.40 -2.84 -34.32
N TYR A 247 -10.80 -1.74 -33.88
CA TYR A 247 -10.95 -1.26 -32.51
C TYR A 247 -12.14 -0.30 -32.43
N LEU A 248 -13.03 -0.55 -31.47
CA LEU A 248 -14.13 0.34 -31.10
C LEU A 248 -13.64 1.27 -30.00
N LEU A 249 -13.62 2.57 -30.29
CA LEU A 249 -13.23 3.62 -29.35
C LEU A 249 -14.41 4.55 -29.08
N PRO A 250 -14.50 5.19 -27.90
CA PRO A 250 -15.56 6.16 -27.65
C PRO A 250 -15.48 7.36 -28.62
N SER A 251 -16.62 7.77 -29.18
CA SER A 251 -16.78 8.93 -30.08
C SER A 251 -16.64 10.27 -29.34
N SER A 252 -15.48 10.51 -28.71
CA SER A 252 -15.18 11.72 -27.95
C SER A 252 -14.10 12.55 -28.63
N PRO A 253 -14.21 13.90 -28.64
CA PRO A 253 -13.16 14.77 -29.16
C PRO A 253 -11.79 14.51 -28.53
N LEU A 254 -11.75 14.22 -27.22
CA LEU A 254 -10.50 13.94 -26.50
C LEU A 254 -9.84 12.64 -26.99
N VAL A 255 -10.65 11.62 -27.27
CA VAL A 255 -10.16 10.33 -27.77
C VAL A 255 -9.63 10.50 -29.20
N PHE A 256 -10.31 11.28 -30.02
CA PHE A 256 -9.88 11.61 -31.37
C PHE A 256 -8.58 12.44 -31.39
N GLU A 257 -8.46 13.46 -30.55
CA GLU A 257 -7.20 14.22 -30.36
C GLU A 257 -6.03 13.31 -29.95
N ASN A 258 -6.27 12.34 -29.07
CA ASN A 258 -5.25 11.38 -28.67
C ASN A 258 -4.83 10.46 -29.84
N LEU A 259 -5.75 10.10 -30.74
CA LEU A 259 -5.42 9.33 -31.94
C LEU A 259 -4.61 10.14 -32.95
N LEU A 260 -4.98 11.40 -33.18
CA LEU A 260 -4.21 12.33 -34.02
C LEU A 260 -2.77 12.44 -33.54
N LYS A 261 -2.59 12.66 -32.24
CA LYS A 261 -1.25 12.73 -31.65
C LYS A 261 -0.46 11.44 -31.81
N ILE A 262 -1.10 10.28 -31.67
CA ILE A 262 -0.42 8.99 -31.89
C ILE A 262 -0.02 8.83 -33.35
N ALA A 263 -0.86 9.28 -34.28
CA ALA A 263 -0.54 9.28 -35.69
C ALA A 263 0.70 10.14 -35.95
N GLU A 264 0.71 11.40 -35.47
CA GLU A 264 1.84 12.32 -35.57
C GLU A 264 3.13 11.76 -34.93
N ASP A 265 3.06 11.30 -33.69
CA ASP A 265 4.20 10.77 -32.93
C ASP A 265 4.83 9.52 -33.59
N ASN A 266 4.08 8.81 -34.44
CA ASN A 266 4.54 7.61 -35.14
C ASN A 266 4.68 7.81 -36.66
N GLY A 267 4.54 9.04 -37.16
CA GLY A 267 4.66 9.37 -38.59
C GLY A 267 3.56 8.75 -39.47
N LEU A 268 2.37 8.52 -38.92
CA LEU A 268 1.22 7.93 -39.61
C LEU A 268 0.23 9.02 -40.05
N THR A 269 -0.50 8.74 -41.13
CA THR A 269 -1.61 9.59 -41.58
C THR A 269 -2.92 9.11 -40.97
N LEU A 270 -3.77 10.03 -40.49
CA LEU A 270 -5.09 9.73 -39.95
C LEU A 270 -6.16 10.13 -40.96
N GLU A 271 -6.91 9.15 -41.48
CA GLU A 271 -8.05 9.36 -42.37
C GLU A 271 -9.34 9.40 -41.56
N ASN A 272 -10.03 10.55 -41.59
CA ASN A 272 -11.26 10.77 -40.85
C ASN A 272 -12.47 10.70 -41.77
N HIS A 273 -13.26 9.63 -41.65
CA HIS A 273 -14.54 9.46 -42.35
C HIS A 273 -15.75 9.69 -41.42
N LEU A 274 -15.56 10.39 -40.31
CA LEU A 274 -16.65 10.74 -39.39
C LEU A 274 -17.42 11.97 -39.91
N PRO A 275 -18.77 11.97 -39.85
CA PRO A 275 -19.58 13.12 -40.21
C PRO A 275 -19.40 14.27 -39.22
N GLU A 276 -19.69 15.50 -39.67
CA GLU A 276 -19.67 16.67 -38.81
C GLU A 276 -20.56 16.46 -37.57
N LYS A 277 -20.04 16.83 -36.38
CA LYS A 277 -20.70 16.66 -35.07
C LYS A 277 -20.87 15.21 -34.56
N TYR A 278 -20.22 14.21 -35.17
CA TYR A 278 -20.22 12.84 -34.63
C TYR A 278 -19.57 12.73 -33.24
N LEU A 279 -18.52 13.51 -33.01
CA LEU A 279 -17.77 13.51 -31.75
C LEU A 279 -18.50 14.33 -30.68
N ASN A 280 -18.81 13.70 -29.54
CA ASN A 280 -19.50 14.36 -28.43
C ASN A 280 -18.78 14.13 -27.09
N LYS A 281 -18.57 15.21 -26.31
CA LYS A 281 -17.97 15.14 -24.97
C LYS A 281 -18.72 14.20 -24.02
N ARG A 282 -20.04 14.02 -24.18
CA ARG A 282 -20.87 13.10 -23.37
C ARG A 282 -20.48 11.63 -23.52
N PHE A 283 -19.84 11.25 -24.63
CA PHE A 283 -19.38 9.88 -24.87
C PHE A 283 -17.99 9.60 -24.29
N THR A 284 -17.33 10.61 -23.70
CA THR A 284 -16.07 10.40 -22.98
C THR A 284 -16.33 9.45 -21.81
N PRO A 285 -15.70 8.27 -21.78
CA PRO A 285 -15.98 7.32 -20.73
C PRO A 285 -15.47 7.87 -19.40
N SER A 286 -16.34 7.91 -18.39
CA SER A 286 -15.90 8.21 -17.03
C SER A 286 -14.86 7.17 -16.62
N ARG A 287 -13.65 7.60 -16.25
CA ARG A 287 -12.59 6.71 -15.76
C ARG A 287 -13.10 5.76 -14.68
N ARG A 288 -13.92 6.28 -13.76
CA ARG A 288 -14.54 5.47 -12.70
C ARG A 288 -15.37 4.34 -13.28
N LYS A 289 -16.19 4.62 -14.30
CA LYS A 289 -17.02 3.61 -14.97
C LYS A 289 -16.15 2.54 -15.65
N VAL A 290 -15.07 2.94 -16.32
CA VAL A 290 -14.12 2.02 -16.96
C VAL A 290 -13.43 1.13 -15.94
N GLU A 291 -12.90 1.72 -14.85
CA GLU A 291 -12.22 0.97 -13.79
C GLU A 291 -13.16 -0.01 -13.08
N LEU A 292 -14.43 0.36 -12.86
CA LEU A 292 -15.44 -0.52 -12.29
C LEU A 292 -15.80 -1.66 -13.25
N SER A 293 -16.06 -1.36 -14.53
CA SER A 293 -16.33 -2.39 -15.55
C SER A 293 -15.19 -3.39 -15.64
N LEU A 294 -13.95 -2.92 -15.75
CA LEU A 294 -12.77 -3.78 -15.80
C LEU A 294 -12.61 -4.61 -14.51
N ALA A 295 -12.90 -4.03 -13.34
CA ALA A 295 -12.86 -4.78 -12.09
C ALA A 295 -13.88 -5.94 -12.09
N MET A 296 -15.10 -5.69 -12.55
CA MET A 296 -16.16 -6.70 -12.65
C MET A 296 -15.82 -7.78 -13.67
N ASP A 297 -15.35 -7.39 -14.86
CA ASP A 297 -15.00 -8.33 -15.93
C ASP A 297 -13.87 -9.28 -15.47
N ASN A 298 -12.85 -8.74 -14.80
CA ASN A 298 -11.77 -9.56 -14.22
C ASN A 298 -12.28 -10.53 -13.16
N VAL A 299 -13.17 -10.08 -12.30
CA VAL A 299 -13.78 -10.89 -11.25
C VAL A 299 -14.63 -12.02 -11.87
N ARG A 300 -15.44 -11.73 -12.90
CA ARG A 300 -16.23 -12.72 -13.63
C ARG A 300 -15.38 -13.75 -14.37
N ASN A 301 -14.25 -13.34 -14.93
CA ASN A 301 -13.32 -14.24 -15.62
C ASN A 301 -12.62 -15.24 -14.68
N LEU A 302 -12.51 -14.90 -13.39
CA LEU A 302 -11.91 -15.78 -12.38
C LEU A 302 -12.90 -16.77 -11.77
N THR A 303 -14.20 -16.64 -12.08
CA THR A 303 -15.29 -17.38 -11.44
C THR A 303 -15.96 -18.33 -12.45
N PRO A 304 -16.09 -19.64 -12.13
CA PRO A 304 -16.84 -20.59 -12.94
C PRO A 304 -18.30 -20.15 -13.15
N PRO A 305 -18.94 -20.49 -14.29
CA PRO A 305 -20.31 -20.05 -14.61
C PRO A 305 -21.33 -20.31 -13.49
N GLY A 306 -21.30 -21.50 -12.87
CA GLY A 306 -22.20 -21.87 -11.79
C GLY A 306 -22.03 -21.07 -10.48
N ALA A 307 -20.89 -20.42 -10.29
CA ALA A 307 -20.61 -19.62 -9.09
C ALA A 307 -20.69 -18.11 -9.33
N ARG A 308 -20.98 -17.67 -10.57
CA ARG A 308 -21.06 -16.25 -10.92
C ARG A 308 -22.19 -15.56 -10.17
N VAL A 309 -23.29 -16.25 -9.91
CA VAL A 309 -24.46 -15.73 -9.17
C VAL A 309 -24.03 -15.12 -7.82
N TYR A 310 -23.20 -15.83 -7.04
CA TYR A 310 -22.73 -15.35 -5.73
C TYR A 310 -21.83 -14.12 -5.85
N VAL A 311 -20.94 -14.13 -6.83
CA VAL A 311 -19.98 -13.05 -7.02
C VAL A 311 -20.63 -11.80 -7.60
N ASP A 312 -21.58 -11.97 -8.53
CA ASP A 312 -22.35 -10.89 -9.14
C ASP A 312 -23.18 -10.17 -8.06
N ALA A 313 -23.92 -10.90 -7.23
CA ALA A 313 -24.66 -10.34 -6.10
C ALA A 313 -23.78 -9.51 -5.16
N PHE A 314 -22.56 -9.99 -4.89
CA PHE A 314 -21.61 -9.24 -4.06
C PHE A 314 -21.07 -7.98 -4.75
N THR A 315 -20.76 -8.07 -6.04
CA THR A 315 -20.30 -6.91 -6.80
C THR A 315 -21.39 -5.85 -6.93
N ASP A 316 -22.65 -6.25 -7.11
CA ASP A 316 -23.80 -5.36 -7.23
C ASP A 316 -24.05 -4.62 -5.91
N LEU A 317 -23.98 -5.31 -4.76
CA LEU A 317 -24.01 -4.67 -3.44
C LEU A 317 -22.89 -3.63 -3.29
N MET A 318 -21.65 -3.99 -3.66
CA MET A 318 -20.51 -3.09 -3.53
C MET A 318 -20.63 -1.86 -4.47
N LEU A 319 -21.24 -2.04 -5.63
CA LEU A 319 -21.56 -0.94 -6.55
C LEU A 319 -22.63 -0.01 -5.96
N ALA A 320 -23.72 -0.58 -5.46
CA ALA A 320 -24.81 0.16 -4.81
C ALA A 320 -24.32 0.96 -3.60
N THR A 321 -23.41 0.38 -2.81
CA THR A 321 -22.77 1.04 -1.65
C THR A 321 -21.56 1.91 -2.03
N ASN A 322 -21.41 2.23 -3.32
CA ASN A 322 -20.45 3.20 -3.84
C ASN A 322 -18.97 2.87 -3.52
N LYS A 323 -18.62 1.57 -3.41
CA LYS A 323 -17.24 1.14 -3.13
C LYS A 323 -16.31 1.43 -4.32
N SER A 324 -15.01 1.49 -4.02
CA SER A 324 -13.98 1.71 -5.04
C SER A 324 -13.72 0.44 -5.86
N ALA A 325 -13.25 0.59 -7.10
CA ALA A 325 -12.83 -0.55 -7.93
C ALA A 325 -11.75 -1.41 -7.26
N SER A 326 -10.88 -0.80 -6.44
CA SER A 326 -9.88 -1.55 -5.66
C SER A 326 -10.53 -2.39 -4.57
N THR A 327 -11.51 -1.83 -3.85
CA THR A 327 -12.26 -2.57 -2.81
C THR A 327 -13.01 -3.74 -3.42
N ILE A 328 -13.72 -3.50 -4.53
CA ILE A 328 -14.45 -4.54 -5.27
C ILE A 328 -13.53 -5.69 -5.64
N ARG A 329 -12.36 -5.40 -6.23
CA ARG A 329 -11.37 -6.43 -6.53
C ARG A 329 -10.92 -7.17 -5.29
N THR A 330 -10.41 -6.48 -4.26
CA THR A 330 -9.88 -7.13 -3.05
C THR A 330 -10.93 -8.03 -2.37
N TYR A 331 -12.16 -7.54 -2.24
CA TYR A 331 -13.22 -8.28 -1.55
C TYR A 331 -13.74 -9.43 -2.40
N SER A 332 -13.93 -9.22 -3.71
CA SER A 332 -14.33 -10.30 -4.62
C SER A 332 -13.26 -11.39 -4.71
N HIS A 333 -11.97 -11.04 -4.73
CA HIS A 333 -10.88 -12.02 -4.69
C HIS A 333 -10.88 -12.83 -3.40
N ALA A 334 -11.19 -12.21 -2.25
CA ALA A 334 -11.35 -12.92 -1.00
C ALA A 334 -12.54 -13.90 -1.04
N LEU A 335 -13.69 -13.46 -1.55
CA LEU A 335 -14.87 -14.31 -1.74
C LEU A 335 -14.58 -15.48 -2.69
N ILE A 336 -13.97 -15.22 -3.86
CA ILE A 336 -13.61 -16.26 -4.83
C ILE A 336 -12.64 -17.28 -4.22
N SER A 337 -11.66 -16.81 -3.43
CA SER A 337 -10.73 -17.69 -2.72
C SER A 337 -11.46 -18.60 -1.71
N PHE A 338 -12.45 -18.06 -1.00
CA PHE A 338 -13.31 -18.83 -0.10
C PHE A 338 -14.21 -19.82 -0.83
N LEU A 339 -14.90 -19.39 -1.89
CA LEU A 339 -15.73 -20.25 -2.75
C LEU A 339 -14.91 -21.40 -3.33
N ARG A 340 -13.67 -21.14 -3.76
CA ARG A 340 -12.78 -22.19 -4.25
C ARG A 340 -12.46 -23.23 -3.18
N PHE A 341 -12.28 -22.81 -1.92
CA PHE A 341 -12.04 -23.73 -0.81
C PHE A 341 -13.25 -24.62 -0.52
N THR A 342 -14.47 -24.10 -0.68
CA THR A 342 -15.71 -24.84 -0.43
C THR A 342 -16.25 -25.62 -1.63
N GLY A 343 -15.52 -25.62 -2.76
CA GLY A 343 -15.92 -26.32 -3.97
C GLY A 343 -17.04 -25.59 -4.74
N TYR A 344 -17.14 -24.27 -4.58
CA TYR A 344 -18.18 -23.41 -5.18
C TYR A 344 -19.61 -23.79 -4.76
N ARG A 345 -19.76 -24.39 -3.57
CA ARG A 345 -21.07 -24.62 -2.94
C ARG A 345 -21.75 -23.30 -2.59
N ASP A 346 -23.07 -23.37 -2.44
CA ASP A 346 -23.88 -22.23 -1.99
C ASP A 346 -23.39 -21.71 -0.63
N PRO A 347 -22.94 -20.44 -0.54
CA PRO A 347 -22.51 -19.83 0.70
C PRO A 347 -23.54 -19.86 1.83
N ALA A 348 -24.84 -19.88 1.51
CA ALA A 348 -25.90 -19.96 2.51
C ALA A 348 -25.88 -21.27 3.30
N GLY A 349 -25.44 -22.36 2.68
CA GLY A 349 -25.32 -23.68 3.30
C GLY A 349 -23.99 -23.95 4.02
N ILE A 350 -23.07 -22.98 4.05
CA ILE A 350 -21.74 -23.16 4.67
C ILE A 350 -21.78 -22.81 6.15
N GLU A 351 -21.38 -23.73 7.00
CA GLU A 351 -21.35 -23.50 8.45
C GLU A 351 -20.18 -22.61 8.88
N ARG A 352 -20.35 -21.93 10.02
CA ARG A 352 -19.30 -21.11 10.65
C ARG A 352 -18.00 -21.90 10.90
N LYS A 353 -18.10 -23.19 11.23
CA LYS A 353 -16.93 -24.07 11.44
C LYS A 353 -16.06 -24.20 10.18
N GLU A 354 -16.69 -24.28 9.01
CA GLU A 354 -15.98 -24.37 7.73
C GLU A 354 -15.29 -23.05 7.37
N ILE A 355 -15.93 -21.92 7.71
CA ILE A 355 -15.34 -20.59 7.55
C ILE A 355 -14.09 -20.43 8.43
N ILE A 356 -14.15 -20.88 9.68
CA ILE A 356 -12.99 -20.86 10.59
C ILE A 356 -11.88 -21.79 10.06
N LYS A 357 -12.23 -22.98 9.55
CA LYS A 357 -11.28 -23.91 8.93
C LYS A 357 -10.57 -23.29 7.72
N TYR A 358 -11.30 -22.58 6.87
CA TYR A 358 -10.74 -21.84 5.76
C TYR A 358 -9.73 -20.77 6.23
N LEU A 359 -10.14 -19.94 7.18
CA LEU A 359 -9.31 -18.84 7.70
C LEU A 359 -8.07 -19.36 8.43
N GLY A 360 -8.19 -20.45 9.19
CA GLY A 360 -7.06 -21.17 9.79
C GLY A 360 -6.10 -21.73 8.73
N GLY A 361 -6.63 -22.34 7.67
CA GLY A 361 -5.85 -22.82 6.54
C GLY A 361 -5.11 -21.72 5.78
N MET A 362 -5.63 -20.49 5.76
CA MET A 362 -4.91 -19.33 5.19
C MET A 362 -3.73 -18.91 6.06
N ILE A 363 -3.87 -18.93 7.39
CA ILE A 363 -2.79 -18.58 8.31
C ILE A 363 -1.66 -19.62 8.23
N LEU A 364 -2.01 -20.92 8.19
CA LEU A 364 -1.04 -22.00 8.03
C LEU A 364 -0.24 -21.89 6.71
N LYS A 365 -0.82 -21.32 5.66
CA LYS A 365 -0.15 -21.03 4.38
C LYS A 365 0.75 -19.79 4.41
N GLY A 366 0.95 -19.17 5.57
CA GLY A 366 1.84 -18.02 5.75
C GLY A 366 1.27 -16.70 5.22
N LEU A 367 -0.05 -16.56 5.08
CA LEU A 367 -0.63 -15.29 4.65
C LEU A 367 -0.49 -14.20 5.73
N THR A 368 -0.29 -12.96 5.28
CA THR A 368 -0.12 -11.83 6.19
C THR A 368 -1.41 -11.52 6.97
N PRO A 369 -1.32 -11.05 8.23
CA PRO A 369 -2.50 -10.68 9.04
C PRO A 369 -3.42 -9.65 8.36
N SER A 370 -2.86 -8.78 7.50
CA SER A 370 -3.63 -7.80 6.73
C SER A 370 -4.48 -8.45 5.65
N THR A 371 -3.97 -9.50 5.00
CA THR A 371 -4.72 -10.25 3.97
C THR A 371 -5.84 -11.07 4.62
N ALA A 372 -5.55 -11.71 5.75
CA ALA A 372 -6.56 -12.40 6.55
C ALA A 372 -7.67 -11.42 7.01
N SER A 373 -7.30 -10.23 7.49
CA SER A 373 -8.27 -9.20 7.89
C SER A 373 -9.16 -8.74 6.73
N ASN A 374 -8.60 -8.55 5.53
CA ASN A 374 -9.40 -8.23 4.35
C ASN A 374 -10.36 -9.35 3.98
N CYS A 375 -9.96 -10.61 4.17
CA CYS A 375 -10.80 -11.77 3.93
C CYS A 375 -11.97 -11.81 4.93
N VAL A 376 -11.69 -11.67 6.22
CA VAL A 376 -12.71 -11.61 7.27
C VAL A 376 -13.72 -10.48 7.00
N ASN A 377 -13.24 -9.29 6.65
CA ASN A 377 -14.13 -8.16 6.35
C ASN A 377 -15.00 -8.40 5.11
N ALA A 378 -14.43 -9.04 4.07
CA ALA A 378 -15.19 -9.39 2.87
C ALA A 378 -16.27 -10.44 3.17
N LEU A 379 -15.95 -11.47 3.96
CA LEU A 379 -16.91 -12.49 4.37
C LEU A 379 -17.98 -11.92 5.30
N ASN A 380 -17.62 -11.10 6.28
CA ASN A 380 -18.60 -10.42 7.13
C ASN A 380 -19.56 -9.59 6.26
N LEU A 381 -19.05 -8.77 5.34
CA LEU A 381 -19.90 -7.98 4.44
C LEU A 381 -20.80 -8.87 3.57
N TYR A 382 -20.29 -9.98 3.04
CA TYR A 382 -21.07 -10.89 2.21
C TYR A 382 -22.22 -11.54 3.00
N TYR A 383 -21.90 -12.17 4.14
CA TYR A 383 -22.90 -12.88 4.94
C TYR A 383 -23.89 -11.92 5.61
N SER A 384 -23.47 -10.73 6.04
CA SER A 384 -24.35 -9.76 6.69
C SER A 384 -25.25 -9.01 5.69
N GLU A 385 -24.73 -8.58 4.54
CA GLU A 385 -25.47 -7.70 3.62
C GLU A 385 -26.03 -8.44 2.40
N VAL A 386 -25.32 -9.43 1.84
CA VAL A 386 -25.78 -10.17 0.66
C VAL A 386 -26.74 -11.28 1.07
N LEU A 387 -26.36 -12.10 2.05
CA LEU A 387 -27.22 -13.16 2.58
C LEU A 387 -28.19 -12.68 3.65
N GLN A 388 -28.06 -11.42 4.10
CA GLN A 388 -28.92 -10.81 5.10
C GLN A 388 -29.02 -11.61 6.41
N ILE A 389 -27.94 -12.31 6.80
CA ILE A 389 -27.92 -13.09 8.03
C ILE A 389 -27.79 -12.13 9.22
N PRO A 390 -28.78 -12.03 10.11
CA PRO A 390 -28.76 -11.09 11.23
C PRO A 390 -27.58 -11.38 12.15
N HIS A 391 -26.90 -10.32 12.61
CA HIS A 391 -25.79 -10.41 13.57
C HIS A 391 -24.64 -11.34 13.17
N PHE A 392 -24.47 -11.60 11.86
CA PHE A 392 -23.34 -12.41 11.40
C PHE A 392 -22.02 -11.66 11.63
N GLN A 393 -21.18 -12.21 12.52
CA GLN A 393 -19.84 -11.70 12.75
C GLN A 393 -18.85 -12.83 12.99
N ILE A 394 -17.82 -12.86 12.14
CA ILE A 394 -16.61 -13.65 12.36
C ILE A 394 -15.67 -12.78 13.18
N ASP A 395 -15.60 -13.06 14.47
CA ASP A 395 -14.56 -12.51 15.32
C ASP A 395 -13.43 -13.53 15.44
N LEU A 396 -12.30 -13.23 14.82
CA LEU A 396 -11.09 -14.01 14.95
C LEU A 396 -10.11 -13.21 15.80
N PRO A 397 -9.51 -13.80 16.85
CA PRO A 397 -8.43 -13.16 17.59
C PRO A 397 -7.31 -12.86 16.58
N ARG A 398 -7.13 -11.57 16.30
CA ARG A 398 -6.19 -11.13 15.27
C ARG A 398 -4.78 -11.39 15.79
N PRO A 399 -3.90 -12.05 15.01
CA PRO A 399 -2.48 -12.07 15.36
C PRO A 399 -2.03 -10.63 15.56
N LYS A 400 -1.39 -10.33 16.70
CA LYS A 400 -0.86 -8.99 16.96
C LYS A 400 0.01 -8.61 15.77
N LYS A 401 -0.33 -7.51 15.11
CA LYS A 401 0.48 -7.01 14.01
C LYS A 401 1.84 -6.64 14.58
N GLU A 402 2.90 -7.30 14.14
CA GLU A 402 4.26 -6.88 14.47
C GLU A 402 4.43 -5.42 14.06
N TYR A 403 4.71 -4.55 15.03
CA TYR A 403 5.06 -3.16 14.77
C TYR A 403 6.53 -3.10 14.37
N LYS A 404 6.81 -3.33 13.08
CA LYS A 404 8.13 -3.02 12.53
C LYS A 404 8.25 -1.51 12.41
N LEU A 405 9.34 -0.95 12.94
CA LEU A 405 9.64 0.46 12.76
C LEU A 405 9.67 0.78 11.26
N PRO A 406 8.96 1.82 10.79
CA PRO A 406 9.02 2.19 9.39
C PRO A 406 10.46 2.50 9.01
N VAL A 407 10.93 1.91 7.92
CA VAL A 407 12.23 2.27 7.37
C VAL A 407 12.11 3.67 6.78
N VAL A 408 12.78 4.64 7.38
CA VAL A 408 12.85 6.02 6.88
C VAL A 408 14.07 6.15 5.97
N VAL A 409 13.89 6.87 4.86
CA VAL A 409 14.99 7.28 3.97
C VAL A 409 15.50 8.63 4.44
N THR A 410 16.81 8.80 4.56
CA THR A 410 17.46 10.05 4.97
C THR A 410 17.36 11.10 3.86
N GLN A 411 17.79 12.33 4.15
CA GLN A 411 17.77 13.40 3.15
C GLN A 411 18.78 13.14 2.02
N GLU A 412 19.97 12.63 2.36
CA GLU A 412 21.03 12.27 1.41
C GLU A 412 20.55 11.16 0.46
N GLU A 413 19.87 10.15 1.01
CA GLU A 413 19.29 9.07 0.22
C GLU A 413 18.15 9.55 -0.66
N CYS A 414 17.35 10.53 -0.22
CA CYS A 414 16.34 11.15 -1.06
C CYS A 414 16.99 11.86 -2.26
N ILE A 415 18.06 12.62 -2.03
CA ILE A 415 18.83 13.29 -3.09
C ILE A 415 19.40 12.24 -4.07
N ALA A 416 20.04 11.19 -3.55
CA ALA A 416 20.56 10.10 -4.36
C ALA A 416 19.47 9.45 -5.22
N ILE A 417 18.25 9.25 -4.70
CA ILE A 417 17.12 8.75 -5.48
C ILE A 417 16.71 9.74 -6.58
N PHE A 418 16.66 11.04 -6.28
CA PHE A 418 16.23 12.06 -7.25
C PHE A 418 17.21 12.22 -8.41
N ASP A 419 18.51 12.04 -8.16
CA ASP A 419 19.56 12.18 -9.17
C ASP A 419 19.59 11.02 -10.16
N GLN A 420 19.07 9.86 -9.79
CA GLN A 420 18.93 8.73 -10.71
C GLN A 420 17.73 8.85 -11.68
N ILE A 421 16.95 9.93 -11.59
CA ILE A 421 15.74 10.13 -12.41
C ILE A 421 15.98 11.21 -13.46
N ASN A 422 16.37 10.79 -14.66
CA ASN A 422 16.66 11.72 -15.77
C ASN A 422 15.40 12.30 -16.42
N ASN A 423 14.28 11.57 -16.43
CA ASN A 423 13.06 12.04 -17.07
C ASN A 423 12.42 13.17 -16.22
N PRO A 424 12.24 14.41 -16.76
CA PRO A 424 11.77 15.55 -15.99
C PRO A 424 10.39 15.32 -15.34
N LYS A 425 9.45 14.67 -16.05
CA LYS A 425 8.13 14.32 -15.52
C LYS A 425 8.26 13.40 -14.31
N HIS A 426 9.06 12.34 -14.42
CA HIS A 426 9.26 11.39 -13.34
C HIS A 426 9.97 12.02 -12.14
N LYS A 427 10.99 12.85 -12.38
CA LYS A 427 11.73 13.54 -11.32
C LYS A 427 10.79 14.47 -10.55
N MET A 428 10.00 15.26 -11.27
CA MET A 428 9.00 16.16 -10.69
C MET A 428 7.96 15.44 -9.83
N VAL A 429 7.40 14.31 -10.31
CA VAL A 429 6.45 13.50 -9.52
C VAL A 429 7.05 13.04 -8.19
N ILE A 430 8.28 12.53 -8.22
CA ILE A 430 8.94 11.97 -7.04
C ILE A 430 9.37 13.08 -6.06
N MET A 431 9.89 14.20 -6.56
CA MET A 431 10.20 15.38 -5.74
C MET A 431 8.95 15.97 -5.09
N MET A 432 7.85 16.09 -5.83
CA MET A 432 6.56 16.52 -5.28
C MET A 432 6.05 15.55 -4.20
N ALA A 433 6.19 14.24 -4.40
CA ALA A 433 5.78 13.24 -3.41
C ALA A 433 6.51 13.42 -2.06
N TYR A 434 7.80 13.74 -2.10
CA TYR A 434 8.59 14.08 -0.92
C TYR A 434 8.22 15.46 -0.37
N GLY A 435 8.31 16.52 -1.17
CA GLY A 435 8.17 17.90 -0.68
C GLY A 435 6.77 18.29 -0.18
N THR A 436 5.73 17.56 -0.59
CA THR A 436 4.33 17.86 -0.19
C THR A 436 3.74 16.81 0.75
N GLY A 437 4.39 15.66 0.90
CA GLY A 437 3.88 14.53 1.68
C GLY A 437 2.54 13.96 1.20
N LEU A 438 2.11 14.20 -0.04
CA LEU A 438 0.82 13.74 -0.55
C LEU A 438 0.77 12.21 -0.71
N ARG A 439 -0.43 11.61 -0.57
CA ARG A 439 -0.60 10.19 -0.93
C ARG A 439 -0.44 10.04 -2.44
N ARG A 440 0.08 8.89 -2.89
CA ARG A 440 0.24 8.60 -4.33
C ARG A 440 -1.01 8.89 -5.16
N SER A 441 -2.20 8.53 -4.66
CA SER A 441 -3.46 8.81 -5.38
C SER A 441 -3.85 10.28 -5.39
N GLU A 442 -3.52 11.03 -4.33
CA GLU A 442 -3.76 12.48 -4.24
C GLU A 442 -2.82 13.20 -5.21
N LEU A 443 -1.52 12.88 -5.17
CA LEU A 443 -0.49 13.43 -6.05
C LEU A 443 -0.82 13.25 -7.53
N LEU A 444 -1.24 12.04 -7.92
CA LEU A 444 -1.59 11.75 -9.32
C LEU A 444 -2.95 12.32 -9.72
N GLY A 445 -3.80 12.64 -8.74
CA GLY A 445 -5.09 13.27 -8.97
C GLY A 445 -5.04 14.80 -9.06
N LEU A 446 -3.90 15.42 -8.72
CA LEU A 446 -3.75 16.88 -8.76
C LEU A 446 -3.94 17.44 -10.15
N LYS A 447 -4.62 18.58 -10.21
CA LYS A 447 -4.79 19.38 -11.42
C LYS A 447 -4.01 20.69 -11.32
N TRP A 448 -3.83 21.37 -12.45
CA TRP A 448 -3.22 22.70 -12.46
C TRP A 448 -4.02 23.72 -11.66
N GLU A 449 -5.36 23.63 -11.69
CA GLU A 449 -6.27 24.48 -10.90
C GLU A 449 -6.13 24.29 -9.37
N ASP A 450 -5.50 23.19 -8.93
CA ASP A 450 -5.31 22.91 -7.51
C ASP A 450 -4.03 23.55 -6.96
N ILE A 451 -3.18 24.13 -7.81
CA ILE A 451 -1.90 24.74 -7.40
C ILE A 451 -2.08 26.24 -7.33
N LEU A 452 -2.01 26.77 -6.11
CA LEU A 452 -2.09 28.20 -5.84
C LEU A 452 -0.66 28.73 -5.73
N PHE A 453 -0.12 29.20 -6.86
CA PHE A 453 1.26 29.69 -6.94
C PHE A 453 1.50 30.93 -6.07
N ASP A 454 0.54 31.86 -6.03
CA ASP A 454 0.67 33.12 -5.28
C ASP A 454 0.73 32.87 -3.76
N GLU A 455 0.00 31.86 -3.29
CA GLU A 455 -0.05 31.50 -1.86
C GLU A 455 0.96 30.41 -1.47
N TYR A 456 1.67 29.83 -2.45
CA TYR A 456 2.52 28.64 -2.26
C TYR A 456 1.78 27.49 -1.56
N LYS A 457 0.56 27.20 -2.02
CA LYS A 457 -0.29 26.13 -1.48
C LYS A 457 -0.84 25.24 -2.58
N ILE A 458 -1.21 24.03 -2.18
CA ILE A 458 -1.89 23.04 -2.99
C ILE A 458 -3.22 22.71 -2.33
N HIS A 459 -4.30 22.86 -3.08
CA HIS A 459 -5.64 22.47 -2.67
C HIS A 459 -5.88 20.99 -2.98
N VAL A 460 -5.83 20.14 -1.95
CA VAL A 460 -6.07 18.71 -2.10
C VAL A 460 -7.55 18.42 -1.94
N ARG A 461 -8.25 18.26 -3.07
CA ARG A 461 -9.67 17.89 -3.09
C ARG A 461 -9.86 16.40 -2.77
N SER A 462 -10.91 16.09 -2.01
CA SER A 462 -11.36 14.72 -1.75
C SER A 462 -10.29 13.78 -1.16
N GLY A 463 -9.59 14.21 -0.11
CA GLY A 463 -8.72 13.34 0.69
C GLY A 463 -9.46 12.16 1.34
N LYS A 464 -8.75 11.26 2.04
CA LYS A 464 -9.35 10.11 2.73
C LYS A 464 -10.54 10.57 3.61
N GLY A 465 -11.75 10.12 3.28
CA GLY A 465 -13.00 10.54 3.94
C GLY A 465 -13.72 11.71 3.26
N LYS A 466 -13.36 12.06 2.01
CA LYS A 466 -13.89 13.20 1.24
C LYS A 466 -13.67 14.55 1.93
N LYS A 467 -12.53 14.72 2.61
CA LYS A 467 -12.16 15.97 3.26
C LYS A 467 -11.12 16.70 2.44
N ASP A 468 -11.37 17.98 2.22
CA ASP A 468 -10.45 18.87 1.55
C ASP A 468 -9.43 19.41 2.54
N ARG A 469 -8.21 19.67 2.08
CA ARG A 469 -7.16 20.30 2.90
C ARG A 469 -6.19 21.09 2.04
N MET A 470 -5.58 22.10 2.66
CA MET A 470 -4.47 22.85 2.08
C MET A 470 -3.14 22.23 2.50
N VAL A 471 -2.22 22.07 1.55
CA VAL A 471 -0.87 21.55 1.77
C VAL A 471 0.13 22.56 1.21
N MET A 472 1.32 22.65 1.80
CA MET A 472 2.39 23.53 1.31
C MET A 472 2.86 23.13 -0.10
N LEU A 473 3.17 24.13 -0.93
CA LEU A 473 3.93 23.98 -2.17
C LEU A 473 5.38 24.39 -1.87
N PRO A 474 6.38 23.50 -2.05
CA PRO A 474 7.77 23.86 -1.83
C PRO A 474 8.22 24.98 -2.77
N TYR A 475 8.76 26.07 -2.24
CA TYR A 475 9.29 27.19 -3.04
C TYR A 475 10.31 26.74 -4.09
N SER A 476 11.18 25.80 -3.71
CA SER A 476 12.23 25.24 -4.58
C SER A 476 11.71 24.52 -5.82
N ILE A 477 10.45 24.06 -5.82
CA ILE A 477 9.88 23.33 -6.95
C ILE A 477 9.12 24.22 -7.92
N VAL A 478 8.80 25.47 -7.54
CA VAL A 478 7.92 26.35 -8.33
C VAL A 478 8.52 26.64 -9.70
N ALA A 479 9.77 27.08 -9.76
CA ALA A 479 10.45 27.35 -11.04
C ALA A 479 10.46 26.12 -11.95
N ALA A 480 10.86 24.96 -11.40
CA ALA A 480 10.89 23.71 -12.14
C ALA A 480 9.49 23.25 -12.59
N LEU A 481 8.44 23.56 -11.82
CA LEU A 481 7.05 23.23 -12.15
C LEU A 481 6.51 24.11 -13.28
N LEU A 482 6.90 25.38 -13.32
CA LEU A 482 6.58 26.29 -14.43
C LEU A 482 7.29 25.83 -15.72
N SER A 483 8.58 25.51 -15.66
CA SER A 483 9.30 24.93 -16.82
C SER A 483 8.69 23.60 -17.27
N TYR A 484 8.23 22.77 -16.32
CA TYR A 484 7.50 21.54 -16.64
C TYR A 484 6.20 21.81 -17.41
N ARG A 485 5.46 22.87 -17.04
CA ARG A 485 4.22 23.26 -17.72
C ARG A 485 4.47 23.61 -19.18
N GLU A 486 5.54 24.34 -19.45
CA GLU A 486 5.94 24.74 -20.81
C GLU A 486 6.37 23.53 -21.65
N LEU A 487 7.15 22.62 -21.07
CA LEU A 487 7.69 21.45 -21.77
C LEU A 487 6.61 20.43 -22.15
N TYR A 488 5.64 20.17 -21.27
CA TYR A 488 4.65 19.10 -21.48
C TYR A 488 3.27 19.60 -21.92
N LYS A 489 2.99 20.90 -21.84
CA LYS A 489 1.70 21.54 -22.22
C LYS A 489 0.47 20.78 -21.69
N SER A 490 0.56 20.21 -20.49
CA SER A 490 -0.56 19.46 -19.89
C SER A 490 -1.72 20.41 -19.60
N SER A 491 -2.92 20.02 -20.01
CA SER A 491 -4.08 20.93 -20.02
C SER A 491 -4.96 20.76 -18.79
N PHE A 492 -4.94 19.59 -18.13
CA PHE A 492 -5.88 19.30 -17.04
C PHE A 492 -5.20 18.78 -15.78
N TYR A 493 -4.60 17.59 -15.85
CA TYR A 493 -3.86 17.03 -14.71
C TYR A 493 -2.48 17.64 -14.62
N LEU A 494 -1.97 17.81 -13.40
CA LEU A 494 -0.59 18.23 -13.18
C LEU A 494 0.36 17.22 -13.84
N PHE A 495 0.12 15.94 -13.60
CA PHE A 495 0.86 14.85 -14.21
C PHE A 495 -0.04 14.03 -15.12
N GLU A 496 0.02 14.32 -16.42
CA GLU A 496 -0.72 13.56 -17.41
C GLU A 496 -0.01 12.25 -17.76
N GLY A 497 -0.84 11.22 -17.98
CA GLY A 497 -0.46 9.87 -18.36
C GLY A 497 0.03 9.76 -19.80
N GLN A 498 -0.19 8.60 -20.39
CA GLN A 498 0.12 8.35 -21.80
C GLN A 498 -0.85 9.09 -22.74
N TYR A 499 -2.05 9.42 -22.23
CA TYR A 499 -3.12 10.07 -22.99
C TYR A 499 -3.50 11.40 -22.32
N LYS A 500 -3.87 12.38 -23.15
CA LYS A 500 -4.31 13.70 -22.70
C LYS A 500 -5.57 13.55 -21.86
N GLY A 501 -5.62 14.28 -20.74
CA GLY A 501 -6.75 14.24 -19.81
C GLY A 501 -6.82 12.97 -18.94
N GLU A 502 -5.83 12.07 -19.01
CA GLU A 502 -5.68 10.99 -18.02
C GLU A 502 -4.56 11.32 -17.03
N PRO A 503 -4.73 11.03 -15.73
CA PRO A 503 -3.64 11.20 -14.79
C PRO A 503 -2.61 10.08 -14.94
N TYR A 504 -1.39 10.38 -14.52
CA TYR A 504 -0.29 9.46 -14.61
C TYR A 504 -0.51 8.19 -13.76
N SER A 505 -0.08 7.03 -14.27
CA SER A 505 -0.38 5.74 -13.65
C SER A 505 0.39 5.51 -12.35
N GLY A 506 -0.32 5.12 -11.29
CA GLY A 506 0.29 4.81 -10.00
C GLY A 506 1.24 3.60 -10.02
N GLN A 507 1.05 2.67 -10.96
CA GLN A 507 1.98 1.55 -11.17
C GLN A 507 3.26 2.04 -11.87
N SER A 508 3.14 2.95 -12.83
CA SER A 508 4.29 3.55 -13.50
C SER A 508 5.16 4.32 -12.51
N VAL A 509 4.56 5.14 -11.62
CA VAL A 509 5.32 5.83 -10.55
C VAL A 509 6.01 4.83 -9.62
N ALA A 510 5.32 3.76 -9.23
CA ALA A 510 5.92 2.74 -8.37
C ALA A 510 7.12 2.04 -9.04
N ASN A 511 7.05 1.80 -10.35
CA ASN A 511 8.13 1.23 -11.14
C ASN A 511 9.28 2.22 -11.35
N VAL A 512 8.99 3.51 -11.54
CA VAL A 512 10.00 4.59 -11.55
C VAL A 512 10.74 4.61 -10.23
N MET A 513 10.03 4.69 -9.11
CA MET A 513 10.62 4.69 -7.77
C MET A 513 11.49 3.46 -7.53
N ARG A 514 10.99 2.25 -7.86
CA ARG A 514 11.76 1.01 -7.67
C ARG A 514 13.07 1.00 -8.47
N ARG A 515 13.06 1.54 -9.70
CA ARG A 515 14.26 1.65 -10.54
C ARG A 515 15.24 2.68 -9.96
N ALA A 516 14.74 3.83 -9.53
CA ALA A 516 15.56 4.89 -8.95
C ALA A 516 16.24 4.43 -7.65
N VAL A 517 15.50 3.77 -6.74
CA VAL A 517 16.03 3.19 -5.50
C VAL A 517 17.13 2.16 -5.78
N LYS A 518 16.92 1.29 -6.77
CA LYS A 518 17.93 0.30 -7.18
C LYS A 518 19.17 0.97 -7.78
N ALA A 519 18.98 1.97 -8.64
CA ALA A 519 20.07 2.70 -9.28
C ALA A 519 20.88 3.53 -8.28
N ALA A 520 20.24 4.03 -7.22
CA ALA A 520 20.88 4.77 -6.14
C ALA A 520 21.63 3.85 -5.15
N GLY A 521 21.62 2.52 -5.35
CA GLY A 521 22.37 1.58 -4.50
C GLY A 521 21.79 1.35 -3.10
N LEU A 522 20.54 1.74 -2.84
CA LEU A 522 19.94 1.56 -1.52
C LEU A 522 19.58 0.09 -1.27
N GLU A 523 20.09 -0.46 -0.18
CA GLU A 523 19.75 -1.82 0.28
C GLU A 523 18.29 -1.89 0.79
N LYS A 524 17.79 -0.78 1.33
CA LYS A 524 16.44 -0.71 1.87
C LYS A 524 15.36 -0.58 0.80
N LYS A 525 14.23 -1.23 1.06
CA LYS A 525 13.04 -1.15 0.22
C LYS A 525 12.32 0.19 0.43
N ALA A 526 12.57 1.14 -0.47
CA ALA A 526 11.85 2.41 -0.50
C ALA A 526 10.75 2.45 -1.58
N THR A 527 9.63 3.08 -1.24
CA THR A 527 8.47 3.28 -2.11
C THR A 527 8.02 4.74 -2.07
N VAL A 528 7.06 5.12 -2.92
CA VAL A 528 6.44 6.46 -2.85
C VAL A 528 5.82 6.74 -1.48
N HIS A 529 5.32 5.71 -0.79
CA HIS A 529 4.80 5.89 0.56
C HIS A 529 5.91 6.13 1.59
N THR A 530 7.09 5.53 1.37
CA THR A 530 8.30 5.78 2.16
C THR A 530 8.74 7.24 2.09
N LEU A 531 8.63 7.88 0.92
CA LEU A 531 8.92 9.32 0.79
C LEU A 531 7.98 10.19 1.61
N ARG A 532 6.69 9.83 1.66
CA ARG A 532 5.72 10.49 2.56
C ARG A 532 6.07 10.29 4.03
N HIS A 533 6.58 9.11 4.40
CA HIS A 533 7.08 8.90 5.75
C HIS A 533 8.30 9.76 6.04
N ALA A 534 9.26 9.82 5.11
CA ALA A 534 10.44 10.67 5.22
C ALA A 534 10.08 12.15 5.37
N PHE A 535 9.13 12.67 4.57
CA PHE A 535 8.61 14.03 4.73
C PHE A 535 8.12 14.30 6.16
N ALA A 536 7.31 13.40 6.72
CA ALA A 536 6.77 13.55 8.06
C ALA A 536 7.86 13.49 9.14
N THR A 537 8.78 12.54 9.02
CA THR A 537 9.91 12.38 9.94
C THR A 537 10.83 13.60 9.89
N HIS A 538 11.21 14.08 8.69
CA HIS A 538 12.11 15.22 8.54
C HIS A 538 11.48 16.53 9.03
N LEU A 539 10.16 16.73 8.83
CA LEU A 539 9.46 17.87 9.45
C LEU A 539 9.49 17.81 10.98
N LEU A 540 9.30 16.61 11.54
CA LEU A 540 9.36 16.41 12.99
C LEU A 540 10.79 16.63 13.52
N GLU A 541 11.81 16.16 12.80
CA GLU A 541 13.23 16.41 13.13
C GLU A 541 13.60 17.88 13.05
N ALA A 542 13.00 18.63 12.11
CA ALA A 542 13.13 20.08 12.00
C ALA A 542 12.38 20.84 13.12
N GLY A 543 11.65 20.15 14.00
CA GLY A 543 10.94 20.75 15.13
C GLY A 543 9.49 21.16 14.84
N THR A 544 8.91 20.70 13.72
CA THR A 544 7.51 20.98 13.38
C THR A 544 6.58 20.24 14.34
N ASP A 545 5.59 20.94 14.92
CA ASP A 545 4.64 20.32 15.83
C ASP A 545 3.77 19.24 15.15
N LEU A 546 3.52 18.16 15.91
CA LEU A 546 2.87 16.94 15.43
C LEU A 546 1.45 17.19 14.90
N ARG A 547 0.73 18.19 15.43
CA ARG A 547 -0.63 18.54 14.96
C ARG A 547 -0.59 19.18 13.58
N PHE A 548 0.40 20.02 13.30
CA PHE A 548 0.59 20.57 11.95
C PHE A 548 0.96 19.47 10.95
N ILE A 549 1.85 18.55 11.32
CA ILE A 549 2.19 17.38 10.48
C ILE A 549 0.94 16.53 10.24
N GLN A 550 0.11 16.29 11.27
CA GLN A 550 -1.15 15.56 11.14
C GLN A 550 -2.11 16.23 10.14
N ALA A 551 -2.24 17.56 10.21
CA ALA A 551 -3.09 18.35 9.32
C ALA A 551 -2.60 18.28 7.86
N LEU A 552 -1.31 18.51 7.62
CA LEU A 552 -0.68 18.44 6.28
C LEU A 552 -0.86 17.07 5.63
N LEU A 553 -0.65 16.00 6.40
CA LEU A 553 -0.82 14.63 5.93
C LEU A 553 -2.30 14.22 5.81
N GLY A 554 -3.23 14.95 6.43
CA GLY A 554 -4.65 14.57 6.46
C GLY A 554 -4.85 13.23 7.17
N HIS A 555 -4.31 13.11 8.38
CA HIS A 555 -4.53 11.97 9.26
C HIS A 555 -5.72 12.22 10.18
N SER A 556 -6.71 11.32 10.15
CA SER A 556 -7.93 11.43 10.98
C SER A 556 -7.68 11.19 12.46
N SER A 557 -6.56 10.53 12.81
CA SER A 557 -6.17 10.24 14.18
C SER A 557 -4.70 10.53 14.37
N ILE A 558 -4.38 11.21 15.46
CA ILE A 558 -3.01 11.52 15.86
C ILE A 558 -2.17 10.25 16.06
N LYS A 559 -2.79 9.12 16.45
CA LYS A 559 -2.14 7.81 16.58
C LYS A 559 -1.41 7.37 15.31
N THR A 560 -1.88 7.81 14.13
CA THR A 560 -1.21 7.53 12.85
C THR A 560 0.06 8.35 12.68
N THR A 561 0.08 9.57 13.22
CA THR A 561 1.22 10.50 13.16
C THR A 561 2.24 10.21 14.28
N THR A 562 1.80 9.70 15.43
CA THR A 562 2.70 9.26 16.53
C THR A 562 3.68 8.17 16.09
N ILE A 563 3.38 7.42 15.02
CA ILE A 563 4.32 6.43 14.46
C ILE A 563 5.67 7.09 14.08
N TYR A 564 5.68 8.39 13.73
CA TYR A 564 6.90 9.13 13.38
C TYR A 564 7.72 9.56 14.61
N THR A 565 7.11 9.69 15.79
CA THR A 565 7.85 10.15 16.99
C THR A 565 8.85 9.12 17.48
N HIS A 566 8.60 7.83 17.21
CA HIS A 566 9.53 6.75 17.53
C HIS A 566 10.75 6.69 16.59
N LEU A 567 10.73 7.43 15.49
CA LEU A 567 11.78 7.41 14.47
C LEU A 567 12.79 8.55 14.62
N THR A 568 12.41 9.62 15.32
CA THR A 568 13.25 10.81 15.47
C THR A 568 14.20 10.67 16.66
N ARG A 569 15.50 10.64 16.39
CA ARG A 569 16.55 10.58 17.42
C ARG A 569 16.63 11.85 18.27
N ARG A 570 16.32 13.01 17.69
CA ARG A 570 16.43 14.34 18.33
C ARG A 570 15.68 14.51 19.65
N GLY A 571 14.59 13.76 19.87
CA GLY A 571 13.88 13.76 21.16
C GLY A 571 14.65 12.99 22.23
N VAL A 572 15.25 11.86 21.86
CA VAL A 572 16.01 10.98 22.76
C VAL A 572 17.42 11.54 23.00
N ASP A 573 18.09 12.07 21.98
CA ASP A 573 19.45 12.64 22.11
C ASP A 573 19.50 13.89 22.99
N LYS A 574 18.39 14.64 23.08
CA LYS A 574 18.23 15.77 24.01
C LYS A 574 17.85 15.33 25.43
N ILE A 575 17.34 14.11 25.59
CA ILE A 575 17.06 13.52 26.90
C ILE A 575 18.37 12.91 27.38
N ARG A 576 19.17 13.70 28.09
CA ARG A 576 20.34 13.18 28.80
C ARG A 576 19.91 12.11 29.80
N SER A 577 20.64 11.00 29.82
CA SER A 577 20.43 9.95 30.81
C SER A 577 20.55 10.55 32.22
N PRO A 578 19.67 10.20 33.17
CA PRO A 578 19.87 10.57 34.57
C PRO A 578 21.24 10.14 35.10
N LEU A 579 21.78 9.01 34.62
CA LEU A 579 23.13 8.57 34.97
C LEU A 579 24.21 9.53 34.46
N ASP A 580 24.10 10.00 33.21
CA ASP A 580 25.04 10.96 32.63
C ASP A 580 25.00 12.29 33.40
N LYS A 581 23.82 12.72 33.86
CA LYS A 581 23.68 13.91 34.72
C LYS A 581 24.37 13.71 36.07
N LEU A 582 24.17 12.56 36.72
CA LEU A 582 24.81 12.24 37.99
C LEU A 582 26.35 12.16 37.86
N MET A 583 26.85 11.67 36.73
CA MET A 583 28.29 11.61 36.48
C MET A 583 28.90 12.97 36.18
N ASP A 584 28.19 13.85 35.48
CA ASP A 584 28.60 15.24 35.29
C ASP A 584 28.60 16.02 36.62
N GLU A 585 27.58 15.82 37.48
CA GLU A 585 27.50 16.42 38.82
C GLU A 585 28.64 15.93 39.73
N ARG A 586 28.94 14.63 39.71
CA ARG A 586 30.05 14.06 40.49
C ARG A 586 31.41 14.59 40.06
N LYS A 587 31.67 14.66 38.74
CA LYS A 587 32.90 15.26 38.21
C LYS A 587 33.02 16.75 38.54
N LYS A 588 31.89 17.45 38.61
CA LYS A 588 31.88 18.86 38.99
C LYS A 588 32.24 19.05 40.46
N ASN A 589 31.72 18.19 41.34
CA ASN A 589 32.07 18.19 42.77
C ASN A 589 33.53 17.77 43.00
N GLU A 590 34.05 16.78 42.27
CA GLU A 590 35.46 16.35 42.35
C GLU A 590 36.41 17.47 41.89
N ASN A 591 36.04 18.26 40.87
CA ASN A 591 36.83 19.42 40.45
C ASN A 591 36.74 20.61 41.43
N GLU A 592 35.59 20.81 42.10
CA GLU A 592 35.42 21.87 43.12
C GLU A 592 36.19 21.53 44.42
N GLU A 593 36.32 20.24 44.78
CA GLU A 593 37.14 19.79 45.92
C GLU A 593 38.66 19.89 45.65
N GLU A 594 39.13 19.65 44.42
CA GLU A 594 40.54 19.85 44.03
C GLU A 594 40.96 21.33 44.03
N ASP A 595 40.04 22.25 43.69
CA ASP A 595 40.29 23.70 43.70
C ASP A 595 40.34 24.27 45.14
N ASP A 596 39.57 23.72 46.09
CA ASP A 596 39.61 24.11 47.51
C ASP A 596 40.85 23.56 48.24
N GLU A 597 41.26 22.31 47.99
CA GLU A 597 42.52 21.76 48.53
C GLU A 597 43.78 22.48 47.98
N GLY A 598 43.69 23.01 46.76
CA GLY A 598 44.75 23.83 46.15
C GLY A 598 44.90 25.21 46.80
N ASN A 599 43.83 25.72 47.44
CA ASN A 599 43.80 27.05 48.06
C ASN A 599 44.17 26.99 49.56
N GLU A 600 43.86 25.90 50.27
CA GLU A 600 44.28 25.70 51.66
C GLU A 600 45.80 25.44 51.80
N LYS A 601 46.49 24.94 50.76
CA LYS A 601 47.96 24.77 50.78
C LYS A 601 48.75 26.06 50.49
N LYS A 602 48.08 27.20 50.34
CA LYS A 602 48.71 28.51 50.06
C LYS A 602 48.47 29.59 51.12
N LEU A 603 47.94 29.23 52.29
CA LEU A 603 47.79 30.12 53.45
C LEU A 603 48.76 29.78 54.59
#